data_AF-A0A521YFU6-F1
#
_entry.id   AF-A0A521YFU6-F1
#
_cell.length_a   1.000
_cell.length_b   1.000
_cell.length_c   1.000
_cell.angle_alpha   90.00
_cell.angle_beta   90.00
_cell.angle_gamma   90.00
#
_symmetry.space_group_name_H-M   'P 1'
#
loop_
_entity.id
_entity.type
_entity.pdbx_description
1 polymer ?
#
loop_
_entity_poly.entity_id
_entity_poly.type
_entity_poly.pdbx_seq_one_letter_code
_entity_poly.pdbx_strand_id
1 'polypeptide(L)'
;MKRPVYVALGVFFVVLGGVGALLPVMPTVPFLLVAAACFARGHPPWEARMLAHPLYGPHIRAWRRHGAIPLRAKQLATVMMCGSAVFSGLLLQGWVRWVPTVIAVVVLPWIWSRPHGARVSAVAVTHLLYLHGFRSSPKSFKAQLLAQRAEELKQGGQDLTWWCPQLPPSPEEAVKLLREGLAGWKVEPERIGIVGSSLGGFYAGVLAEQLGCRAVLINPAVQPARDLARYIGEQASYHDPEERFFFREEFIEQFRTLAVPALSERERYMAIVAKGDEVLDWREMAQWCEGTQLKLLEGGDHALSDFETAHLRDVLAFLGLKTAP
;
A
#
# COMPACT_ATOMS: atom_id res chain seq x y z
N MET A 1 37.30 -2.35 12.35
CA MET A 1 37.06 -3.44 13.34
C MET A 1 35.58 -3.69 13.70
N LYS A 2 34.63 -2.76 13.49
CA LYS A 2 33.22 -2.96 13.94
C LYS A 2 32.33 -3.83 13.02
N ARG A 3 32.64 -3.91 11.72
CA ARG A 3 31.86 -4.67 10.72
C ARG A 3 31.70 -6.18 11.02
N PRO A 4 32.76 -6.96 11.29
CA PRO A 4 32.61 -8.39 11.56
C PRO A 4 31.82 -8.68 12.83
N VAL A 5 31.91 -7.81 13.84
CA VAL A 5 31.13 -7.92 15.08
C VAL A 5 29.62 -7.80 14.79
N TYR A 6 29.22 -6.80 13.99
CA TYR A 6 27.81 -6.67 13.60
C TYR A 6 27.31 -7.84 12.76
N VAL A 7 28.14 -8.41 11.89
CA VAL A 7 27.76 -9.59 11.11
C VAL A 7 27.56 -10.81 12.01
N ALA A 8 28.50 -11.08 12.93
CA ALA A 8 28.38 -12.18 13.88
C ALA A 8 27.15 -12.03 14.79
N LEU A 9 26.89 -10.81 15.29
CA LEU A 9 25.71 -10.52 16.10
C LEU A 9 24.41 -10.68 15.30
N GLY A 10 24.39 -10.26 14.03
CA GLY A 10 23.27 -10.45 13.13
C GLY A 10 22.95 -11.92 12.90
N VAL A 11 23.96 -12.75 12.62
CA VAL A 11 23.79 -14.20 12.44
C VAL A 11 23.26 -14.85 13.72
N PHE A 12 23.81 -14.49 14.88
CA PHE A 12 23.35 -14.98 16.18
C PHE A 12 21.84 -14.74 16.38
N PHE A 13 21.37 -13.53 16.11
CA PHE A 13 19.95 -13.19 16.26
C PHE A 13 19.04 -13.83 15.19
N VAL A 14 19.53 -14.09 13.98
CA VAL A 14 18.78 -14.89 12.98
C VAL A 14 18.56 -16.32 13.48
N VAL A 15 19.61 -16.96 14.02
CA VAL A 15 19.51 -18.32 14.59
C VAL A 15 18.52 -18.32 15.74
N LEU A 16 18.59 -17.35 16.64
CA LEU A 16 17.68 -17.23 17.76
C LEU A 16 16.22 -17.03 17.29
N GLY A 17 16.00 -16.19 16.28
CA GLY A 17 14.69 -16.02 15.64
C GLY A 17 14.15 -17.32 15.03
N GLY A 18 15.01 -18.09 14.36
CA GLY A 18 14.66 -19.41 13.80
C GLY A 18 14.29 -20.42 14.88
N VAL A 19 15.03 -20.46 16.00
CA VAL A 19 14.69 -21.29 17.16
C VAL A 19 13.33 -20.88 17.75
N GLY A 20 13.06 -19.58 17.88
CA GLY A 20 11.74 -19.10 18.32
C GLY A 20 10.60 -19.39 17.34
N ALA A 21 10.90 -19.58 16.05
CA ALA A 21 9.89 -20.00 15.08
C ALA A 21 9.56 -21.50 15.21
N LEU A 22 10.55 -22.32 15.58
CA LEU A 22 10.39 -23.76 15.83
C LEU A 22 9.80 -24.07 17.21
N LEU A 23 10.12 -23.25 18.21
CA LEU A 23 9.66 -23.39 19.58
C LEU A 23 8.72 -22.22 19.90
N PRO A 24 7.39 -22.43 19.95
CA PRO A 24 6.38 -21.37 20.11
C PRO A 24 6.35 -20.72 21.51
N VAL A 25 7.49 -20.69 22.19
CA VAL A 25 7.72 -20.11 23.52
C VAL A 25 8.47 -18.79 23.44
N MET A 26 9.06 -18.42 22.30
CA MET A 26 9.87 -17.19 22.17
C MET A 26 9.48 -16.38 20.92
N PRO A 27 9.27 -15.05 21.01
CA PRO A 27 8.83 -14.25 19.86
C PRO A 27 9.95 -14.08 18.82
N THR A 28 9.72 -14.51 17.59
CA THR A 28 10.72 -14.46 16.50
C THR A 28 11.02 -13.05 16.00
N VAL A 29 10.00 -12.17 15.91
CA VAL A 29 10.10 -10.87 15.24
C VAL A 29 11.14 -9.92 15.88
N PRO A 30 11.22 -9.77 17.22
CA PRO A 30 12.24 -8.91 17.86
C PRO A 30 13.67 -9.28 17.47
N PHE A 31 14.01 -10.57 17.40
CA PHE A 31 15.36 -11.00 17.04
C PHE A 31 15.66 -10.71 15.57
N LEU A 32 14.70 -10.90 14.68
CA LEU A 32 14.85 -10.52 13.28
C LEU A 32 15.02 -9.02 13.10
N LEU A 33 14.38 -8.17 13.91
CA LEU A 33 14.59 -6.72 13.88
C LEU A 33 16.00 -6.33 14.30
N VAL A 34 16.53 -6.94 15.37
CA VAL A 34 17.91 -6.71 15.82
C VAL A 34 18.90 -7.23 14.79
N ALA A 35 18.65 -8.39 14.19
CA ALA A 35 19.47 -8.93 13.10
C ALA A 35 19.52 -7.98 11.89
N ALA A 36 18.37 -7.45 11.46
CA ALA A 36 18.30 -6.48 10.37
C ALA A 36 19.13 -5.21 10.68
N ALA A 37 19.01 -4.68 11.91
CA ALA A 37 19.77 -3.51 12.35
C ALA A 37 21.29 -3.75 12.43
N CYS A 38 21.69 -5.00 12.69
CA CYS A 38 23.09 -5.42 12.69
C CYS A 38 23.62 -5.55 11.26
N PHE A 39 22.88 -6.22 10.36
CA PHE A 39 23.28 -6.35 8.95
C PHE A 39 23.29 -5.01 8.22
N ALA A 40 22.43 -4.05 8.59
CA ALA A 40 22.49 -2.69 8.07
C ALA A 40 23.86 -2.02 8.28
N ARG A 41 24.52 -2.33 9.41
CA ARG A 41 25.82 -1.75 9.79
C ARG A 41 27.01 -2.63 9.40
N GLY A 42 26.79 -3.94 9.28
CA GLY A 42 27.84 -4.94 9.04
C GLY A 42 27.91 -5.45 7.59
N HIS A 43 26.78 -5.68 6.94
CA HIS A 43 26.67 -6.31 5.62
C HIS A 43 25.34 -5.95 4.89
N PRO A 44 25.29 -4.79 4.20
CA PRO A 44 24.07 -4.30 3.54
C PRO A 44 23.38 -5.26 2.56
N PRO A 45 24.08 -6.12 1.79
CA PRO A 45 23.40 -7.09 0.91
C PRO A 45 22.53 -8.11 1.66
N TRP A 46 22.90 -8.47 2.89
CA TRP A 46 22.12 -9.43 3.69
C TRP A 46 20.91 -8.78 4.34
N GLU A 47 21.04 -7.51 4.73
CA GLU A 47 19.90 -6.70 5.14
C GLU A 47 18.87 -6.61 4.01
N ALA A 48 19.31 -6.27 2.80
CA ALA A 48 18.43 -6.20 1.62
C ALA A 48 17.71 -7.54 1.37
N ARG A 49 18.43 -8.66 1.51
CA ARG A 49 17.85 -10.01 1.37
C ARG A 49 16.82 -10.33 2.46
N MET A 50 17.06 -9.91 3.71
CA MET A 50 16.08 -10.04 4.80
C MET A 50 14.84 -9.18 4.57
N LEU A 51 15.02 -7.93 4.11
CA LEU A 51 13.93 -7.02 3.79
C LEU A 51 13.10 -7.52 2.60
N ALA A 52 13.71 -8.24 1.67
CA ALA A 52 13.04 -8.85 0.52
C ALA A 52 12.31 -10.16 0.85
N HIS A 53 12.52 -10.75 2.04
CA HIS A 53 11.95 -12.05 2.37
C HIS A 53 10.42 -11.96 2.56
N PRO A 54 9.62 -12.88 1.96
CA PRO A 54 8.16 -12.77 1.95
C PRO A 54 7.50 -12.85 3.34
N LEU A 55 8.05 -13.66 4.25
CA LEU A 55 7.45 -13.91 5.58
C LEU A 55 7.72 -12.82 6.63
N TYR A 56 8.92 -12.21 6.63
CA TYR A 56 9.33 -11.26 7.68
C TYR A 56 9.77 -9.90 7.15
N GLY A 57 10.10 -9.79 5.86
CA GLY A 57 10.38 -8.52 5.20
C GLY A 57 9.28 -7.47 5.41
N PRO A 58 7.98 -7.80 5.25
CA PRO A 58 6.90 -6.85 5.50
C PRO A 58 6.92 -6.28 6.92
N HIS A 59 7.14 -7.12 7.94
CA HIS A 59 7.19 -6.68 9.33
C HIS A 59 8.41 -5.81 9.65
N ILE A 60 9.58 -6.14 9.08
CA ILE A 60 10.80 -5.35 9.27
C ILE A 60 10.66 -3.98 8.57
N ARG A 61 10.11 -3.95 7.36
CA ARG A 61 9.82 -2.68 6.63
C ARG A 61 8.81 -1.83 7.38
N ALA A 62 7.71 -2.41 7.86
CA ALA A 62 6.69 -1.71 8.63
C ALA A 62 7.25 -1.11 9.93
N TRP A 63 8.12 -1.84 10.65
CA TRP A 63 8.79 -1.32 11.83
C TRP A 63 9.77 -0.18 11.49
N ARG A 64 10.53 -0.30 10.40
CA ARG A 64 11.49 0.73 9.98
C ARG A 64 10.79 2.02 9.53
N ARG A 65 9.68 1.91 8.80
CA ARG A 65 8.92 3.06 8.29
C ARG A 65 8.09 3.75 9.37
N HIS A 66 7.48 3.00 10.29
CA HIS A 66 6.45 3.57 11.18
C HIS A 66 6.67 3.30 12.68
N GLY A 67 7.70 2.55 13.06
CA GLY A 67 7.89 2.11 14.44
C GLY A 67 6.72 1.30 14.99
N ALA A 68 5.84 0.80 14.12
CA ALA A 68 4.58 0.15 14.48
C ALA A 68 4.81 -1.32 14.80
N ILE A 69 4.12 -1.82 15.82
CA ILE A 69 4.13 -3.23 16.20
C ILE A 69 2.69 -3.76 15.98
N PRO A 70 2.49 -4.87 15.22
CA PRO A 70 1.16 -5.43 14.97
C PRO A 70 0.41 -5.76 16.27
N LEU A 71 -0.91 -5.56 16.30
CA LEU A 71 -1.71 -5.82 17.50
C LEU A 71 -1.58 -7.25 18.00
N ARG A 72 -1.62 -8.24 17.08
CA ARG A 72 -1.41 -9.66 17.41
C ARG A 72 -0.05 -9.91 18.06
N ALA A 73 1.00 -9.23 17.59
CA ALA A 73 2.34 -9.37 18.17
C ALA A 73 2.40 -8.79 19.59
N LYS A 74 1.67 -7.71 19.88
CA LYS A 74 1.58 -7.15 21.23
C LYS A 74 0.78 -8.02 22.19
N GLN A 75 -0.35 -8.55 21.72
CA GLN A 75 -1.16 -9.49 22.48
C GLN A 75 -0.35 -10.74 22.84
N LEU A 76 0.32 -11.32 21.84
CA LEU A 76 1.18 -12.49 22.03
C LEU A 76 2.33 -12.19 23.00
N ALA A 77 3.04 -11.07 22.83
CA ALA A 77 4.09 -10.64 23.75
C ALA A 77 3.56 -10.46 25.20
N THR A 78 2.36 -9.88 25.36
CA THR A 78 1.72 -9.71 26.67
C THR A 78 1.42 -11.06 27.31
N VAL A 79 0.78 -11.97 26.58
CA VAL A 79 0.46 -13.33 27.07
C VAL A 79 1.72 -14.07 27.50
N MET A 80 2.77 -14.03 26.68
CA MET A 80 4.02 -14.75 26.96
C MET A 80 4.77 -14.15 28.16
N MET A 81 4.85 -12.83 28.26
CA MET A 81 5.55 -12.16 29.36
C MET A 81 4.80 -12.33 30.69
N CYS A 82 3.47 -12.24 30.68
CA CYS A 82 2.65 -12.55 31.85
C CYS A 82 2.77 -14.03 32.24
N GLY A 83 2.73 -14.95 31.27
CA GLY A 83 2.91 -16.38 31.51
C GLY A 83 4.28 -16.69 32.14
N SER A 84 5.35 -16.07 31.64
CA SER A 84 6.70 -16.19 32.19
C SER A 84 6.81 -15.64 33.63
N ALA A 85 6.19 -14.49 33.90
CA ALA A 85 6.12 -13.91 35.24
C ALA A 85 5.39 -14.81 36.24
N VAL A 86 4.25 -15.41 35.83
CA VAL A 86 3.51 -16.37 36.66
C VAL A 86 4.31 -17.64 36.89
N PHE A 87 4.86 -18.24 35.84
CA PHE A 87 5.69 -19.45 35.92
C PHE A 87 6.88 -19.27 36.87
N SER A 88 7.62 -18.17 36.70
CA SER A 88 8.75 -17.79 37.55
C SER A 88 8.33 -17.56 38.99
N GLY A 89 7.21 -16.87 39.23
CA GLY A 89 6.69 -16.60 40.57
C GLY A 89 6.27 -17.84 41.35
N LEU A 90 5.81 -18.89 40.65
CA LEU A 90 5.38 -20.16 41.26
C LEU A 90 6.54 -21.15 41.48
N LEU A 91 7.54 -21.18 40.60
CA LEU A 91 8.55 -22.24 40.60
C LEU A 91 9.94 -21.81 41.09
N LEU A 92 10.28 -20.52 41.03
CA LEU A 92 11.60 -20.04 41.42
C LEU A 92 11.59 -19.42 42.82
N GLN A 93 12.72 -19.57 43.53
CA GLN A 93 12.91 -19.01 44.87
C GLN A 93 13.91 -17.85 44.86
N GLY A 94 13.87 -17.03 45.91
CA GLY A 94 14.75 -15.87 46.06
C GLY A 94 14.39 -14.71 45.11
N TRP A 95 15.36 -13.83 44.85
CA TRP A 95 15.15 -12.61 44.07
C TRP A 95 14.90 -12.88 42.57
N VAL A 96 15.40 -14.02 42.06
CA VAL A 96 15.32 -14.38 40.63
C VAL A 96 13.88 -14.52 40.16
N ARG A 97 12.95 -14.93 41.04
CA ARG A 97 11.53 -15.09 40.71
C ARG A 97 10.87 -13.81 40.17
N TRP A 98 11.41 -12.64 40.54
CA TRP A 98 10.88 -11.33 40.18
C TRP A 98 11.44 -10.78 38.86
N VAL A 99 12.52 -11.36 38.33
CA VAL A 99 13.20 -10.83 37.13
C VAL A 99 12.25 -10.73 35.93
N PRO A 100 11.44 -11.74 35.58
CA PRO A 100 10.53 -11.63 34.43
C PRO A 100 9.42 -10.61 34.66
N THR A 101 8.94 -10.46 35.90
CA THR A 101 7.93 -9.46 36.26
C THR A 101 8.45 -8.05 36.06
N VAL A 102 9.68 -7.76 36.52
CA VAL A 102 10.30 -6.44 36.31
C VAL A 102 10.49 -6.15 34.82
N ILE A 103 10.95 -7.14 34.03
CA ILE A 103 11.08 -7.00 32.58
C ILE A 103 9.71 -6.70 31.94
N ALA A 104 8.65 -7.43 32.33
CA ALA A 104 7.29 -7.20 31.83
C ALA A 104 6.79 -5.79 32.15
N VAL A 105 6.99 -5.31 33.38
CA VAL A 105 6.57 -3.97 33.82
C VAL A 105 7.29 -2.86 33.06
N VAL A 106 8.54 -3.06 32.63
CA VAL A 106 9.28 -2.05 31.86
C VAL A 106 8.95 -2.12 30.36
N VAL A 107 8.92 -3.34 29.81
CA VAL A 107 8.87 -3.54 28.36
C VAL A 107 7.45 -3.51 27.82
N LEU A 108 6.44 -4.00 28.56
CA LEU A 108 5.05 -3.97 28.07
C LEU A 108 4.53 -2.54 27.87
N PRO A 109 4.73 -1.57 28.79
CA PRO A 109 4.32 -0.19 28.53
C PRO A 109 5.01 0.41 27.31
N TRP A 110 6.28 0.07 27.06
CA TRP A 110 6.99 0.51 25.85
C TRP A 110 6.44 -0.15 24.58
N ILE A 111 6.09 -1.44 24.62
CA ILE A 111 5.47 -2.15 23.49
C ILE A 111 4.10 -1.54 23.18
N TRP A 112 3.30 -1.26 24.21
CA TRP A 112 1.96 -0.69 24.09
C TRP A 112 1.98 0.80 23.73
N SER A 113 3.05 1.54 24.04
CA SER A 113 3.21 2.94 23.60
C SER A 113 3.56 3.06 22.11
N ARG A 114 4.00 1.98 21.45
CA ARG A 114 4.21 1.99 20.00
C ARG A 114 2.88 2.06 19.22
N PRO A 115 2.85 2.66 18.03
CA PRO A 115 1.65 2.64 17.17
C PRO A 115 1.19 1.20 16.88
N HIS A 116 -0.11 1.02 16.73
CA HIS A 116 -0.75 -0.26 16.39
C HIS A 116 -1.42 -0.13 15.03
N GLY A 117 -1.22 -1.13 14.17
CA GLY A 117 -1.67 -1.07 12.79
C GLY A 117 -0.80 -0.12 11.95
N ALA A 118 -0.72 -0.39 10.66
CA ALA A 118 -0.32 0.62 9.71
C ALA A 118 -1.40 1.71 9.76
N ARG A 119 -1.22 2.73 10.62
CA ARG A 119 -1.96 3.98 10.49
C ARG A 119 -1.43 4.66 9.24
N VAL A 120 -1.93 4.21 8.10
CA VAL A 120 -1.89 4.92 6.83
C VAL A 120 -2.63 6.28 6.94
N SER A 121 -3.33 6.53 8.07
CA SER A 121 -4.13 7.71 8.35
C SER A 121 -3.43 8.92 8.99
N ALA A 122 -2.14 8.86 9.35
CA ALA A 122 -1.51 9.96 10.09
C ALA A 122 -0.88 11.05 9.20
N VAL A 123 -0.50 10.72 7.96
CA VAL A 123 0.18 11.65 7.06
C VAL A 123 -0.81 12.02 5.95
N ALA A 124 -1.09 13.31 5.76
CA ALA A 124 -1.92 13.78 4.66
C ALA A 124 -1.15 13.65 3.33
N VAL A 125 -1.84 13.27 2.25
CA VAL A 125 -1.29 13.38 0.89
C VAL A 125 -0.99 14.85 0.59
N THR A 126 0.17 15.11 -0.01
CA THR A 126 0.53 16.43 -0.54
C THR A 126 0.72 16.42 -2.05
N HIS A 127 0.74 15.24 -2.67
CA HIS A 127 0.78 15.11 -4.13
C HIS A 127 -0.23 14.07 -4.61
N LEU A 128 -1.17 14.50 -5.45
CA LEU A 128 -2.29 13.71 -5.92
C LEU A 128 -2.19 13.51 -7.45
N LEU A 129 -2.14 12.25 -7.85
CA LEU A 129 -2.18 11.82 -9.25
C LEU A 129 -3.53 11.21 -9.57
N TYR A 130 -4.17 11.64 -10.65
CA TYR A 130 -5.35 10.98 -11.20
C TYR A 130 -5.05 10.30 -12.53
N LEU A 131 -5.56 9.07 -12.68
CA LEU A 131 -5.40 8.23 -13.87
C LEU A 131 -6.78 7.90 -14.47
N HIS A 132 -6.99 8.33 -15.71
CA HIS A 132 -8.22 8.10 -16.44
C HIS A 132 -8.24 6.72 -17.13
N GLY A 133 -9.43 6.29 -17.58
CA GLY A 133 -9.64 5.03 -18.28
C GLY A 133 -9.19 5.02 -19.75
N PHE A 134 -9.42 3.89 -20.42
CA PHE A 134 -9.19 3.70 -21.85
C PHE A 134 -10.03 4.68 -22.69
N ARG A 135 -9.45 5.24 -23.76
CA ARG A 135 -10.06 6.25 -24.65
C ARG A 135 -10.51 7.54 -23.92
N SER A 136 -10.12 7.72 -22.66
CA SER A 136 -10.46 8.88 -21.84
C SER A 136 -9.33 9.92 -21.85
N SER A 137 -9.52 10.99 -21.09
CA SER A 137 -8.56 12.10 -21.00
C SER A 137 -8.65 12.81 -19.64
N PRO A 138 -7.74 13.77 -19.35
CA PRO A 138 -7.88 14.70 -18.23
C PRO A 138 -9.18 15.52 -18.21
N LYS A 139 -9.94 15.52 -19.31
CA LYS A 139 -11.27 16.16 -19.39
C LYS A 139 -12.39 15.29 -18.81
N SER A 140 -12.12 14.07 -18.35
CA SER A 140 -13.17 13.22 -17.76
C SER A 140 -13.79 13.85 -16.52
N PHE A 141 -15.09 13.61 -16.31
CA PHE A 141 -15.85 14.15 -15.17
C PHE A 141 -15.11 14.02 -13.83
N LYS A 142 -14.67 12.80 -13.50
CA LYS A 142 -13.95 12.52 -12.25
C LYS A 142 -12.58 13.23 -12.16
N ALA A 143 -11.87 13.37 -13.29
CA ALA A 143 -10.61 14.11 -13.34
C ALA A 143 -10.84 15.60 -13.06
N GLN A 144 -11.82 16.20 -13.73
CA GLN A 144 -12.17 17.62 -13.55
C GLN A 144 -12.65 17.92 -12.15
N LEU A 145 -13.49 17.05 -11.58
CA LEU A 145 -13.98 17.18 -10.22
C LEU A 145 -12.84 17.13 -9.18
N LEU A 146 -11.93 16.16 -9.32
CA LEU A 146 -10.78 16.07 -8.43
C LEU A 146 -9.77 17.21 -8.64
N ALA A 147 -9.62 17.72 -9.86
CA ALA A 147 -8.81 18.90 -10.15
C ALA A 147 -9.38 20.16 -9.47
N GLN A 148 -10.69 20.38 -9.60
CA GLN A 148 -11.39 21.46 -8.89
C GLN A 148 -11.18 21.33 -7.39
N ARG A 149 -11.37 20.13 -6.84
CA ARG A 149 -11.21 19.89 -5.42
C ARG A 149 -9.78 20.11 -4.93
N ALA A 150 -8.79 19.74 -5.74
CA ALA A 150 -7.39 19.98 -5.41
C ALA A 150 -7.07 21.48 -5.35
N GLU A 151 -7.63 22.27 -6.28
CA GLU A 151 -7.49 23.72 -6.29
C GLU A 151 -8.18 24.37 -5.08
N GLU A 152 -9.40 23.95 -4.72
CA GLU A 152 -10.09 24.41 -3.51
C GLU A 152 -9.28 24.13 -2.23
N LEU A 153 -8.66 22.95 -2.14
CA LEU A 153 -7.80 22.59 -1.02
C LEU A 153 -6.55 23.48 -0.94
N LYS A 154 -5.94 23.77 -2.10
CA LYS A 154 -4.79 24.68 -2.21
C LYS A 154 -5.14 26.09 -1.77
N GLN A 155 -6.29 26.61 -2.21
CA GLN A 155 -6.82 27.91 -1.77
C GLN A 155 -7.16 27.93 -0.27
N GLY A 156 -7.63 26.79 0.26
CA GLY A 156 -7.86 26.56 1.69
C GLY A 156 -6.59 26.35 2.54
N GLY A 157 -5.41 26.63 1.98
CA GLY A 157 -4.12 26.58 2.67
C GLY A 157 -3.51 25.20 2.84
N GLN A 158 -4.03 24.17 2.16
CA GLN A 158 -3.41 22.84 2.13
C GLN A 158 -2.55 22.71 0.87
N ASP A 159 -1.23 22.66 1.05
CA ASP A 159 -0.28 22.52 -0.06
C ASP A 159 -0.43 21.14 -0.74
N LEU A 160 -1.17 21.12 -1.85
CA LEU A 160 -1.50 19.94 -2.63
C LEU A 160 -1.07 20.15 -4.08
N THR A 161 -0.11 19.35 -4.52
CA THR A 161 0.27 19.25 -5.93
C THR A 161 -0.68 18.31 -6.64
N TRP A 162 -1.27 18.74 -7.73
CA TRP A 162 -2.19 17.96 -8.55
C TRP A 162 -1.57 17.62 -9.91
N TRP A 163 -1.77 16.38 -10.36
CA TRP A 163 -1.37 15.97 -11.70
C TRP A 163 -2.35 14.96 -12.30
N CYS A 164 -2.77 15.21 -13.54
CA CYS A 164 -3.58 14.30 -14.34
C CYS A 164 -3.09 14.38 -15.79
N PRO A 165 -2.07 13.59 -16.18
CA PRO A 165 -1.55 13.60 -17.53
C PRO A 165 -2.52 12.93 -18.51
N GLN A 166 -2.41 13.28 -19.79
CA GLN A 166 -2.96 12.45 -20.85
C GLN A 166 -2.10 11.19 -20.97
N LEU A 167 -2.72 10.02 -20.84
CA LEU A 167 -2.02 8.75 -20.97
C LEU A 167 -1.88 8.34 -22.45
N PRO A 168 -0.69 7.89 -22.89
CA PRO A 168 -0.52 7.34 -24.22
C PRO A 168 -1.23 5.98 -24.36
N PRO A 169 -1.52 5.52 -25.58
CA PRO A 169 -2.17 4.22 -25.80
C PRO A 169 -1.35 3.01 -25.35
N SER A 170 -0.01 3.09 -25.42
CA SER A 170 0.88 2.01 -24.99
C SER A 170 0.95 1.93 -23.45
N PRO A 171 0.71 0.76 -22.85
CA PRO A 171 0.82 0.58 -21.41
C PRO A 171 2.23 0.82 -20.84
N GLU A 172 3.27 0.37 -21.55
CA GLU A 172 4.65 0.62 -21.13
C GLU A 172 5.02 2.10 -21.21
N GLU A 173 4.62 2.78 -22.28
CA GLU A 173 4.84 4.23 -22.41
C GLU A 173 4.06 5.00 -21.34
N ALA A 174 2.85 4.57 -21.00
CA ALA A 174 2.04 5.19 -19.94
C ALA A 174 2.73 5.04 -18.58
N VAL A 175 3.18 3.83 -18.22
CA VAL A 175 3.92 3.61 -16.96
C VAL A 175 5.24 4.37 -16.95
N LYS A 176 5.95 4.44 -18.08
CA LYS A 176 7.19 5.22 -18.21
C LYS A 176 6.95 6.71 -17.96
N LEU A 177 5.96 7.31 -18.63
CA LEU A 177 5.57 8.71 -18.45
C LEU A 177 5.21 8.99 -16.98
N LEU A 178 4.44 8.10 -16.36
CA LEU A 178 4.01 8.25 -14.97
C LEU A 178 5.20 8.16 -14.00
N ARG A 179 6.12 7.22 -14.21
CA ARG A 179 7.32 7.09 -13.39
C ARG A 179 8.24 8.30 -13.51
N GLU A 180 8.45 8.80 -14.72
CA GLU A 180 9.30 9.98 -14.97
C GLU A 180 8.70 11.23 -14.30
N GLY A 181 7.39 11.44 -14.39
CA GLY A 181 6.73 12.56 -13.72
C GLY A 181 6.75 12.45 -12.19
N LEU A 182 6.48 11.26 -11.64
CA LEU A 182 6.49 11.04 -10.19
C LEU A 182 7.89 11.16 -9.58
N ALA A 183 8.95 10.82 -10.33
CA ALA A 183 10.34 11.00 -9.87
C ALA A 183 10.66 12.48 -9.59
N GLY A 184 9.96 13.42 -10.23
CA GLY A 184 10.12 14.85 -10.01
C GLY A 184 9.59 15.35 -8.66
N TRP A 185 8.68 14.62 -8.02
CA TRP A 185 8.00 15.09 -6.79
C TRP A 185 8.88 15.07 -5.54
N LYS A 186 9.93 14.24 -5.50
CA LYS A 186 10.92 14.19 -4.39
C LYS A 186 10.29 14.21 -2.98
N VAL A 187 9.19 13.48 -2.81
CA VAL A 187 8.51 13.28 -1.51
C VAL A 187 8.48 11.81 -1.13
N GLU A 188 8.30 11.55 0.16
CA GLU A 188 8.11 10.21 0.68
C GLU A 188 6.84 9.56 0.07
N PRO A 189 6.83 8.25 -0.22
CA PRO A 189 5.70 7.57 -0.86
C PRO A 189 4.37 7.74 -0.14
N GLU A 190 4.36 7.88 1.18
CA GLU A 190 3.14 8.06 1.97
C GLU A 190 2.47 9.42 1.71
N ARG A 191 3.20 10.41 1.17
CA ARG A 191 2.67 11.72 0.76
C ARG A 191 2.12 11.73 -0.66
N ILE A 192 2.26 10.63 -1.39
CA ILE A 192 1.72 10.43 -2.74
C ILE A 192 0.38 9.69 -2.61
N GLY A 193 -0.64 10.23 -3.26
CA GLY A 193 -1.93 9.58 -3.46
C GLY A 193 -2.19 9.39 -4.95
N ILE A 194 -2.64 8.20 -5.34
CA ILE A 194 -3.06 7.93 -6.72
C ILE A 194 -4.55 7.58 -6.73
N VAL A 195 -5.32 8.17 -7.63
CA VAL A 195 -6.72 7.80 -7.86
C VAL A 195 -6.84 7.34 -9.30
N GLY A 196 -7.33 6.11 -9.50
CA GLY A 196 -7.47 5.52 -10.82
C GLY A 196 -8.89 5.01 -11.07
N SER A 197 -9.45 5.29 -12.24
CA SER A 197 -10.75 4.72 -12.66
C SER A 197 -10.61 3.80 -13.87
N SER A 198 -11.30 2.66 -13.84
CA SER A 198 -11.29 1.68 -14.94
C SER A 198 -9.84 1.24 -15.26
N LEU A 199 -9.35 1.47 -16.48
CA LEU A 199 -7.95 1.24 -16.84
C LEU A 199 -6.95 2.06 -16.00
N GLY A 200 -7.34 3.26 -15.57
CA GLY A 200 -6.54 4.05 -14.63
C GLY A 200 -6.40 3.36 -13.27
N GLY A 201 -7.39 2.55 -12.86
CA GLY A 201 -7.33 1.72 -11.66
C GLY A 201 -6.27 0.61 -11.76
N PHE A 202 -6.11 0.01 -12.95
CA PHE A 202 -5.00 -0.91 -13.22
C PHE A 202 -3.65 -0.22 -13.01
N TYR A 203 -3.43 0.93 -13.66
CA TYR A 203 -2.16 1.67 -13.52
C TYR A 203 -1.93 2.17 -12.09
N ALA A 204 -2.99 2.56 -11.37
CA ALA A 204 -2.89 2.95 -9.97
C ALA A 204 -2.38 1.78 -9.10
N GLY A 205 -2.88 0.56 -9.33
CA GLY A 205 -2.37 -0.65 -8.67
C GLY A 205 -0.91 -0.91 -9.00
N VAL A 206 -0.53 -0.84 -10.29
CA VAL A 206 0.86 -1.02 -10.75
C VAL A 206 1.81 -0.04 -10.08
N LEU A 207 1.48 1.25 -10.06
CA LEU A 207 2.34 2.29 -9.49
C LEU A 207 2.39 2.23 -7.96
N ALA A 208 1.27 1.93 -7.30
CA ALA A 208 1.22 1.82 -5.85
C ALA A 208 2.05 0.63 -5.33
N GLU A 209 2.09 -0.49 -6.05
CA GLU A 209 3.00 -1.60 -5.72
C GLU A 209 4.47 -1.24 -5.90
N GLN A 210 4.78 -0.43 -6.92
CA GLN A 210 6.16 -0.02 -7.22
C GLN A 210 6.68 1.05 -6.25
N LEU A 211 5.81 1.95 -5.82
CA LEU A 211 6.18 3.12 -5.00
C LEU A 211 5.91 2.91 -3.51
N GLY A 212 4.96 2.04 -3.14
CA GLY A 212 4.50 1.91 -1.77
C GLY A 212 3.61 3.07 -1.30
N CYS A 213 2.96 3.77 -2.23
CA CYS A 213 2.07 4.89 -1.94
C CYS A 213 0.61 4.43 -1.75
N ARG A 214 -0.28 5.37 -1.37
CA ARG A 214 -1.72 5.12 -1.29
C ARG A 214 -2.36 5.14 -2.68
N ALA A 215 -3.35 4.28 -2.88
CA ALA A 215 -4.16 4.30 -4.09
C ALA A 215 -5.66 4.10 -3.83
N VAL A 216 -6.46 4.80 -4.62
CA VAL A 216 -7.91 4.63 -4.70
C VAL A 216 -8.24 4.03 -6.06
N LEU A 217 -8.90 2.87 -6.04
CA LEU A 217 -9.25 2.09 -7.22
C LEU A 217 -10.76 2.17 -7.45
N ILE A 218 -11.19 2.80 -8.53
CA ILE A 218 -12.61 2.98 -8.86
C ILE A 218 -12.95 2.07 -10.05
N ASN A 219 -13.81 1.07 -9.83
CA ASN A 219 -14.17 0.04 -10.82
C ASN A 219 -12.95 -0.41 -11.65
N PRO A 220 -11.87 -0.90 -11.02
CA PRO A 220 -10.59 -1.09 -11.70
C PRO A 220 -10.63 -2.23 -12.71
N ALA A 221 -9.95 -2.05 -13.84
CA ALA A 221 -9.70 -3.15 -14.79
C ALA A 221 -8.68 -4.14 -14.21
N VAL A 222 -9.13 -5.35 -13.86
CA VAL A 222 -8.26 -6.40 -13.30
C VAL A 222 -7.51 -7.15 -14.39
N GLN A 223 -8.15 -7.42 -15.52
CA GLN A 223 -7.56 -8.15 -16.66
C GLN A 223 -7.62 -7.34 -17.97
N PRO A 224 -7.00 -6.14 -18.04
CA PRO A 224 -7.09 -5.29 -19.22
C PRO A 224 -6.58 -5.96 -20.50
N ALA A 225 -5.61 -6.87 -20.41
CA ALA A 225 -5.14 -7.65 -21.55
C ALA A 225 -6.27 -8.49 -22.20
N ARG A 226 -7.16 -9.06 -21.39
CA ARG A 226 -8.33 -9.82 -21.88
C ARG A 226 -9.42 -8.86 -22.35
N ASP A 227 -9.75 -7.88 -21.53
CA ASP A 227 -10.92 -7.02 -21.73
C ASP A 227 -10.74 -6.03 -22.90
N LEU A 228 -9.49 -5.64 -23.18
CA LEU A 228 -9.14 -4.70 -24.23
C LEU A 228 -8.75 -5.33 -25.57
N ALA A 229 -8.54 -6.66 -25.64
CA ALA A 229 -8.17 -7.35 -26.88
C ALA A 229 -9.14 -7.08 -28.04
N ARG A 230 -10.43 -6.93 -27.74
CA ARG A 230 -11.48 -6.59 -28.73
C ARG A 230 -11.38 -5.19 -29.32
N TYR A 231 -10.54 -4.32 -28.77
CA TYR A 231 -10.34 -2.94 -29.25
C TYR A 231 -9.06 -2.76 -30.07
N ILE A 232 -8.35 -3.84 -30.44
CA ILE A 232 -7.22 -3.76 -31.35
C ILE A 232 -7.66 -3.14 -32.68
N GLY A 233 -6.92 -2.13 -33.12
CA GLY A 233 -7.25 -1.34 -34.30
C GLY A 233 -7.44 0.15 -34.00
N GLU A 234 -8.09 0.85 -34.92
CA GLU A 234 -8.34 2.29 -34.80
C GLU A 234 -9.42 2.59 -33.76
N GLN A 235 -9.11 3.50 -32.85
CA GLN A 235 -9.99 3.94 -31.77
C GLN A 235 -10.09 5.47 -31.75
N ALA A 236 -11.23 5.99 -31.34
CA ALA A 236 -11.46 7.43 -31.15
C ALA A 236 -11.51 7.79 -29.67
N SER A 237 -10.98 8.95 -29.29
CA SER A 237 -11.11 9.49 -27.94
C SER A 237 -12.56 9.81 -27.60
N TYR A 238 -12.97 9.62 -26.35
CA TYR A 238 -14.32 9.96 -25.89
C TYR A 238 -14.56 11.47 -25.79
N HIS A 239 -13.50 12.27 -25.62
CA HIS A 239 -13.62 13.71 -25.41
C HIS A 239 -13.28 14.52 -26.67
N ASP A 240 -12.76 13.86 -27.69
CA ASP A 240 -12.46 14.44 -29.00
C ASP A 240 -12.59 13.34 -30.08
N PRO A 241 -13.73 13.25 -30.78
CA PRO A 241 -13.96 12.23 -31.79
C PRO A 241 -13.02 12.33 -33.01
N GLU A 242 -12.40 13.50 -33.24
CA GLU A 242 -11.40 13.70 -34.30
C GLU A 242 -10.04 13.15 -33.90
N GLU A 243 -9.76 13.08 -32.60
CA GLU A 243 -8.56 12.46 -32.05
C GLU A 243 -8.67 10.93 -32.15
N ARG A 244 -7.92 10.37 -33.10
CA ARG A 244 -7.82 8.93 -33.32
C ARG A 244 -6.45 8.40 -32.95
N PHE A 245 -6.42 7.19 -32.41
CA PHE A 245 -5.19 6.46 -32.15
C PHE A 245 -5.34 5.00 -32.54
N PHE A 246 -4.22 4.35 -32.82
CA PHE A 246 -4.20 2.93 -33.15
C PHE A 246 -3.80 2.11 -31.92
N PHE A 247 -4.71 1.28 -31.42
CA PHE A 247 -4.45 0.36 -30.32
C PHE A 247 -3.83 -0.93 -30.87
N ARG A 248 -2.53 -1.10 -30.62
CA ARG A 248 -1.72 -2.17 -31.22
C ARG A 248 -1.89 -3.48 -30.47
N GLU A 249 -1.79 -4.60 -31.18
CA GLU A 249 -1.84 -5.95 -30.60
C GLU A 249 -0.75 -6.19 -29.54
N GLU A 250 0.45 -5.63 -29.75
CA GLU A 250 1.58 -5.74 -28.81
C GLU A 250 1.27 -5.18 -27.41
N PHE A 251 0.34 -4.21 -27.31
CA PHE A 251 -0.06 -3.62 -26.03
C PHE A 251 -0.75 -4.62 -25.12
N ILE A 252 -1.35 -5.68 -25.67
CA ILE A 252 -1.94 -6.76 -24.88
C ILE A 252 -0.90 -7.48 -24.04
N GLU A 253 0.29 -7.73 -24.61
CA GLU A 253 1.37 -8.38 -23.87
C GLU A 253 2.03 -7.44 -22.85
N GLN A 254 2.08 -6.14 -23.17
CA GLN A 254 2.52 -5.12 -22.21
C GLN A 254 1.62 -5.10 -20.97
N PHE A 255 0.30 -5.21 -21.13
CA PHE A 255 -0.62 -5.33 -20.00
C PHE A 255 -0.36 -6.58 -19.15
N ARG A 256 -0.11 -7.74 -19.78
CA ARG A 256 0.21 -8.98 -19.04
C ARG A 256 1.49 -8.84 -18.25
N THR A 257 2.51 -8.22 -18.84
CA THR A 257 3.82 -7.99 -18.23
C THR A 257 3.71 -7.05 -17.02
N LEU A 258 2.88 -6.02 -17.11
CA LEU A 258 2.68 -5.03 -16.04
C LEU A 258 1.74 -5.51 -14.94
N ALA A 259 0.92 -6.53 -15.18
CA ALA A 259 -0.16 -6.93 -14.29
C ALA A 259 0.33 -7.24 -12.87
N VAL A 260 -0.43 -6.77 -11.88
CA VAL A 260 -0.24 -7.07 -10.46
C VAL A 260 -1.20 -8.19 -10.08
N PRO A 261 -0.74 -9.44 -9.86
CA PRO A 261 -1.63 -10.56 -9.59
C PRO A 261 -2.40 -10.41 -8.26
N ALA A 262 -1.79 -9.76 -7.27
CA ALA A 262 -2.40 -9.49 -5.98
C ALA A 262 -1.82 -8.22 -5.35
N LEU A 263 -2.67 -7.40 -4.73
CA LEU A 263 -2.27 -6.19 -4.02
C LEU A 263 -1.55 -6.55 -2.70
N SER A 264 -0.38 -5.96 -2.45
CA SER A 264 0.38 -6.11 -1.20
C SER A 264 0.08 -4.96 -0.24
N GLU A 265 0.31 -5.14 1.07
CA GLU A 265 0.08 -4.09 2.11
C GLU A 265 -1.28 -3.39 1.88
N ARG A 266 -2.36 -4.20 1.87
CA ARG A 266 -3.71 -3.86 1.42
C ARG A 266 -4.32 -2.63 2.11
N GLU A 267 -3.81 -2.26 3.28
CA GLU A 267 -4.12 -1.02 3.99
C GLU A 267 -3.84 0.27 3.19
N ARG A 268 -2.99 0.21 2.15
CA ARG A 268 -2.69 1.34 1.26
C ARG A 268 -3.78 1.60 0.22
N TYR A 269 -4.76 0.72 0.12
CA TYR A 269 -5.77 0.76 -0.92
C TYR A 269 -7.16 1.01 -0.36
N MET A 270 -7.88 1.88 -1.06
CA MET A 270 -9.34 1.93 -1.02
C MET A 270 -9.86 1.51 -2.39
N ALA A 271 -10.87 0.66 -2.42
CA ALA A 271 -11.50 0.24 -3.66
C ALA A 271 -13.00 0.56 -3.62
N ILE A 272 -13.53 1.09 -4.71
CA ILE A 272 -14.96 1.29 -4.91
C ILE A 272 -15.37 0.43 -6.10
N VAL A 273 -16.25 -0.53 -5.87
CA VAL A 273 -16.67 -1.51 -6.88
C VAL A 273 -18.19 -1.51 -6.94
N ALA A 274 -18.75 -1.19 -8.11
CA ALA A 274 -20.18 -1.25 -8.38
C ALA A 274 -20.57 -2.64 -8.89
N LYS A 275 -21.54 -3.30 -8.24
CA LYS A 275 -22.09 -4.57 -8.76
C LYS A 275 -22.89 -4.39 -10.05
N GLY A 276 -23.37 -3.17 -10.30
CA GLY A 276 -24.08 -2.80 -11.54
C GLY A 276 -23.17 -2.42 -12.70
N ASP A 277 -21.84 -2.53 -12.55
CA ASP A 277 -20.90 -2.28 -13.64
C ASP A 277 -21.18 -3.20 -14.84
N GLU A 278 -21.50 -2.58 -15.96
CA GLU A 278 -21.89 -3.21 -17.21
C GLU A 278 -20.70 -3.51 -18.15
N VAL A 279 -19.51 -3.03 -17.80
CA VAL A 279 -18.29 -3.10 -18.61
C VAL A 279 -17.31 -4.14 -18.07
N LEU A 280 -17.13 -4.21 -16.75
CA LEU A 280 -16.16 -5.05 -16.05
C LEU A 280 -16.85 -5.98 -15.04
N ASP A 281 -16.33 -7.20 -14.85
CA ASP A 281 -16.89 -8.13 -13.87
C ASP A 281 -16.54 -7.70 -12.44
N TRP A 282 -17.56 -7.24 -11.70
CA TRP A 282 -17.42 -6.81 -10.32
C TRP A 282 -16.90 -7.90 -9.38
N ARG A 283 -17.13 -9.19 -9.69
CA ARG A 283 -16.64 -10.29 -8.86
C ARG A 283 -15.13 -10.37 -8.92
N GLU A 284 -14.55 -10.21 -10.11
CA GLU A 284 -13.10 -10.17 -10.29
C GLU A 284 -12.51 -8.94 -9.61
N MET A 285 -13.16 -7.78 -9.75
CA MET A 285 -12.75 -6.54 -9.06
C MET A 285 -12.77 -6.71 -7.54
N ALA A 286 -13.84 -7.26 -6.97
CA ALA A 286 -13.99 -7.48 -5.54
C ALA A 286 -12.96 -8.50 -5.01
N GLN A 287 -12.68 -9.56 -5.78
CA GLN A 287 -11.67 -10.55 -5.43
C GLN A 287 -10.25 -9.95 -5.43
N TRP A 288 -9.90 -9.17 -6.46
CA TRP A 288 -8.59 -8.53 -6.55
C TRP A 288 -8.37 -7.51 -5.43
N CYS A 289 -9.43 -6.80 -5.05
CA CYS A 289 -9.43 -5.80 -3.97
C CYS A 289 -9.74 -6.38 -2.57
N GLU A 290 -9.78 -7.71 -2.41
CA GLU A 290 -10.12 -8.34 -1.13
C GLU A 290 -9.12 -7.94 -0.03
N GLY A 291 -9.63 -7.49 1.11
CA GLY A 291 -8.83 -7.06 2.27
C GLY A 291 -8.28 -5.64 2.20
N THR A 292 -8.61 -4.88 1.14
CA THR A 292 -8.44 -3.41 1.11
C THR A 292 -9.59 -2.73 1.86
N GLN A 293 -9.59 -1.40 1.95
CA GLN A 293 -10.80 -0.66 2.30
C GLN A 293 -11.80 -0.70 1.13
N LEU A 294 -12.49 -1.84 0.99
CA LEU A 294 -13.40 -2.12 -0.11
C LEU A 294 -14.82 -1.61 0.19
N LYS A 295 -15.30 -0.69 -0.65
CA LYS A 295 -16.70 -0.22 -0.73
C LYS A 295 -17.37 -0.92 -1.90
N LEU A 296 -18.01 -2.06 -1.65
CA LEU A 296 -18.80 -2.81 -2.63
C LEU A 296 -20.24 -2.26 -2.66
N LEU A 297 -20.68 -1.76 -3.81
CA LEU A 297 -21.99 -1.12 -3.98
C LEU A 297 -22.99 -2.11 -4.57
N GLU A 298 -24.20 -2.15 -4.02
CA GLU A 298 -25.26 -3.04 -4.55
C GLU A 298 -25.76 -2.62 -5.94
N GLY A 299 -25.63 -1.35 -6.30
CA GLY A 299 -25.96 -0.79 -7.62
C GLY A 299 -24.82 0.04 -8.21
N GLY A 300 -25.16 1.08 -8.97
CA GLY A 300 -24.21 1.94 -9.68
C GLY A 300 -23.94 1.46 -11.11
N ASP A 301 -23.12 2.22 -11.84
CA ASP A 301 -22.70 1.95 -13.21
C ASP A 301 -21.16 1.94 -13.31
N HIS A 302 -20.62 1.58 -14.48
CA HIS A 302 -19.17 1.60 -14.70
C HIS A 302 -18.56 2.99 -14.47
N ALA A 303 -19.27 4.04 -14.89
CA ALA A 303 -18.82 5.43 -14.77
C ALA A 303 -18.79 5.92 -13.31
N LEU A 304 -19.54 5.27 -12.42
CA LEU A 304 -19.85 5.72 -11.08
C LEU A 304 -20.45 7.13 -11.10
N SER A 305 -21.61 7.28 -11.75
CA SER A 305 -22.26 8.57 -12.05
C SER A 305 -22.58 9.42 -10.81
N ASP A 306 -22.71 8.82 -9.64
CA ASP A 306 -22.91 9.47 -8.34
C ASP A 306 -21.59 9.73 -7.57
N PHE A 307 -20.44 9.65 -8.25
CA PHE A 307 -19.11 9.79 -7.62
C PHE A 307 -18.98 11.05 -6.76
N GLU A 308 -19.44 12.20 -7.24
CA GLU A 308 -19.36 13.46 -6.51
C GLU A 308 -20.13 13.43 -5.19
N THR A 309 -21.37 12.96 -5.23
CA THR A 309 -22.30 13.05 -4.10
C THR A 309 -22.12 11.91 -3.10
N ALA A 310 -21.81 10.70 -3.58
CA ALA A 310 -21.81 9.48 -2.77
C ALA A 310 -20.41 8.94 -2.39
N HIS A 311 -19.35 9.39 -3.08
CA HIS A 311 -18.03 8.72 -2.99
C HIS A 311 -16.85 9.67 -2.78
N LEU A 312 -16.89 10.90 -3.30
CA LEU A 312 -15.77 11.83 -3.24
C LEU A 312 -15.31 12.09 -1.81
N ARG A 313 -16.24 12.26 -0.86
CA ARG A 313 -15.93 12.48 0.55
C ARG A 313 -15.08 11.35 1.15
N ASP A 314 -15.44 10.11 0.88
CA ASP A 314 -14.72 8.93 1.39
C ASP A 314 -13.33 8.83 0.77
N VAL A 315 -13.22 9.14 -0.53
CA VAL A 315 -11.94 9.18 -1.25
C VAL A 315 -11.00 10.22 -0.64
N LEU A 316 -11.48 11.45 -0.41
CA LEU A 316 -10.67 12.50 0.22
C LEU A 316 -10.27 12.12 1.65
N ALA A 317 -11.19 11.57 2.44
CA ALA A 317 -10.92 11.13 3.80
C ALA A 317 -9.84 10.03 3.85
N PHE A 318 -9.91 9.04 2.96
CA PHE A 318 -8.90 8.00 2.83
C PHE A 318 -7.50 8.56 2.50
N LEU A 319 -7.44 9.56 1.63
CA LEU A 319 -6.21 10.27 1.27
C LEU A 319 -5.73 11.26 2.35
N GLY A 320 -6.47 11.42 3.45
CA GLY A 320 -6.15 12.38 4.51
C GLY A 320 -6.27 13.83 4.05
N LEU A 321 -7.13 14.11 3.08
CA LEU A 321 -7.42 15.44 2.57
C LEU A 321 -8.65 16.02 3.28
N LYS A 322 -8.69 17.35 3.47
CA LYS A 322 -9.85 18.00 4.10
C LYS A 322 -11.11 17.77 3.26
N THR A 323 -12.15 17.25 3.89
CA THR A 323 -13.51 17.27 3.34
C THR A 323 -14.10 18.66 3.64
N ALA A 324 -14.81 19.27 2.69
CA ALA A 324 -15.59 20.47 3.00
C ALA A 324 -16.59 20.12 4.15
N PRO A 325 -16.94 21.09 5.00
CA PRO A 325 -17.90 20.86 6.08
C PRO A 325 -19.26 20.37 5.57
#